data_AF-A0A7C4GMR8-F1
#
_entry.id   AF-A0A7C4GMR8-F1
#
_cell.length_a   1.000
_cell.length_b   1.000
_cell.length_c   1.000
_cell.angle_alpha   90.00
_cell.angle_beta   90.00
_cell.angle_gamma   90.00
#
_symmetry.space_group_name_H-M   'P 1'
#
loop_
_entity.id
_entity.type
_entity.pdbx_description
1 polymer ?
#
loop_
_entity_poly.entity_id
_entity_poly.type
_entity_poly.pdbx_seq_one_letter_code
_entity_poly.pdbx_strand_id
1 'polypeptide(L)' 'MSSEIKPKEIQVIAELYDVAEKDLLDSPELMDKLLRDAADESRVRVLHIHVHEFEPYGVSGFLMT' A
#
# COMPACT_ATOMS: atom_id res chain seq x y z
N MET A 1 6.94 3.07 39.42
CA MET A 1 6.96 3.90 38.19
C MET A 1 6.57 2.99 37.04
N SER A 2 5.42 3.22 36.41
CA SER A 2 5.01 2.45 35.24
C SER A 2 5.90 2.88 34.08
N SER A 3 6.77 1.99 33.59
CA SER A 3 7.45 2.22 32.32
C SER A 3 6.41 2.09 31.22
N GLU A 4 6.02 3.20 30.61
CA GLU A 4 5.16 3.17 29.42
C GLU A 4 5.88 2.40 28.31
N ILE A 5 5.34 1.23 27.95
CA ILE A 5 5.80 0.45 26.81
C ILE A 5 5.29 1.17 25.55
N LYS A 6 6.20 1.77 24.78
CA LYS A 6 5.88 2.31 23.46
C LYS A 6 5.98 1.23 22.40
N PRO A 7 5.05 1.16 21.44
CA PRO A 7 5.15 0.22 20.33
C PRO A 7 6.40 0.55 19.49
N LYS A 8 7.08 -0.48 19.00
CA LYS A 8 8.22 -0.30 18.09
C LYS A 8 7.78 0.23 16.73
N GLU A 9 6.61 -0.21 16.27
CA GLU A 9 6.05 0.09 14.96
C GLU A 9 4.51 0.14 15.04
N ILE A 10 3.89 0.80 14.06
CA ILE A 10 2.44 0.90 13.91
C ILE A 10 2.07 0.16 12.63
N GLN A 11 1.12 -0.77 12.72
CA GLN A 11 0.56 -1.47 11.57
C GLN A 11 -0.91 -1.09 11.43
N VAL A 12 -1.31 -0.68 10.23
CA VAL A 12 -2.70 -0.41 9.87
C VAL A 12 -3.15 -1.48 8.88
N ILE A 13 -4.28 -2.12 9.16
CA ILE A 13 -4.96 -3.06 8.26
C ILE A 13 -6.32 -2.46 7.94
N ALA A 14 -6.64 -2.34 6.65
CA ALA A 14 -7.87 -1.71 6.18
C ALA A 14 -8.49 -2.54 5.06
N GLU A 15 -9.81 -2.53 5.00
CA GLU A 15 -10.60 -3.13 3.92
C GLU A 15 -11.43 -2.02 3.27
N LEU A 16 -11.35 -1.90 1.95
CA LEU A 16 -12.01 -0.86 1.17
C LEU A 16 -13.12 -1.51 0.34
N TYR A 17 -14.36 -1.10 0.58
CA TYR A 17 -15.57 -1.62 -0.07
C TYR A 17 -16.19 -0.59 -1.00
N ASP A 18 -16.92 -1.04 -2.01
CA ASP A 18 -17.68 -0.20 -2.96
C ASP A 18 -16.86 0.93 -3.59
N VAL A 19 -15.61 0.63 -3.99
CA VAL A 19 -14.73 1.62 -4.64
C VAL A 19 -15.35 2.05 -5.97
N ALA A 20 -15.61 3.35 -6.10
CA ALA A 20 -16.35 3.94 -7.24
C ALA A 20 -15.70 3.65 -8.60
N GLU A 21 -14.38 3.50 -8.64
CA GLU A 21 -13.58 3.29 -9.85
C GLU A 21 -12.90 1.91 -9.84
N LYS A 22 -13.69 0.86 -9.55
CA LYS A 22 -13.20 -0.52 -9.43
C LYS A 22 -12.37 -1.03 -10.61
N ASP A 23 -12.68 -0.60 -11.84
CA ASP A 23 -11.97 -1.03 -13.06
C ASP A 23 -10.55 -0.46 -13.10
N LEU A 24 -10.29 0.64 -12.39
CA LEU A 24 -8.95 1.21 -12.27
C LEU A 24 -8.07 0.44 -11.27
N LEU A 25 -8.67 -0.25 -10.29
CA LEU A 25 -7.92 -1.07 -9.35
C LEU A 25 -7.26 -2.29 -10.01
N ASP A 26 -7.66 -2.60 -11.24
CA ASP A 26 -7.07 -3.64 -12.08
C ASP A 26 -5.90 -3.13 -12.94
N SER A 27 -5.41 -1.90 -12.71
CA SER A 27 -4.26 -1.34 -13.43
C SER A 27 -2.97 -1.46 -12.61
N PRO A 28 -1.95 -2.18 -13.10
CA PRO A 28 -0.62 -2.22 -12.50
C PRO A 28 0.02 -0.84 -12.38
N GLU A 29 -0.17 0.02 -13.39
CA GLU A 29 0.36 1.38 -13.42
C GLU A 29 -0.27 2.24 -12.33
N LEU A 30 -1.58 2.10 -12.11
CA LEU A 30 -2.24 2.81 -11.02
C LEU A 30 -1.76 2.30 -9.65
N MET A 31 -1.58 0.99 -9.48
CA MET A 31 -1.07 0.42 -8.24
C MET A 31 0.35 0.94 -7.93
N ASP A 32 1.26 0.97 -8.90
CA ASP A 32 2.61 1.54 -8.71
C ASP A 32 2.54 3.01 -8.28
N LYS A 33 1.68 3.80 -8.94
CA LYS A 33 1.45 5.20 -8.58
C LYS A 33 0.92 5.35 -7.15
N LEU A 34 -0.11 4.59 -6.77
CA LEU A 34 -0.71 4.64 -5.43
C LEU A 34 0.32 4.31 -4.33
N LEU A 35 1.18 3.32 -4.56
CA LEU A 35 2.24 2.96 -3.61
C LEU A 35 3.30 4.05 -3.48
N ARG A 36 3.66 4.73 -4.58
CA ARG A 36 4.58 5.88 -4.55
C ARG A 36 3.97 7.07 -3.82
N ASP A 37 2.73 7.41 -4.14
CA ASP A 37 2.00 8.50 -3.50
C ASP A 37 1.89 8.24 -1.98
N ALA A 38 1.57 7.00 -1.57
CA ALA A 38 1.51 6.61 -0.16
C ALA A 38 2.87 6.72 0.56
N ALA A 39 3.97 6.36 -0.12
CA ALA A 39 5.32 6.51 0.43
C ALA A 39 5.69 7.99 0.61
N ASP A 40 5.39 8.82 -0.38
CA ASP A 40 5.65 10.26 -0.37
C ASP A 40 4.83 10.96 0.72
N GLU A 41 3.54 10.66 0.84
CA GLU A 41 2.67 11.19 1.89
C GLU A 41 3.14 10.78 3.30
N SER A 42 3.62 9.54 3.44
CA SER A 42 4.14 9.00 4.69
C SER A 42 5.59 9.44 4.99
N ARG A 43 6.25 10.12 4.04
CA ARG A 43 7.66 10.55 4.12
C ARG A 43 8.63 9.40 4.42
N VAL A 44 8.34 8.23 3.89
CA VAL A 44 9.18 7.03 4.03
C VAL A 44 10.07 6.89 2.80
N ARG A 45 11.30 6.40 2.99
CA ARG A 45 12.19 6.12 1.88
C ARG A 45 11.67 4.89 1.14
N VAL A 46 11.61 4.93 -0.18
CA VAL A 46 11.33 3.74 -0.99
C VAL A 46 12.63 2.96 -1.23
N LEU A 47 12.68 1.69 -0.80
CA LEU A 47 13.76 0.76 -1.18
C LEU A 47 13.39 0.00 -2.45
N HIS A 48 12.15 -0.48 -2.54
CA HIS A 48 11.66 -1.25 -3.69
C HIS A 48 10.15 -1.16 -3.80
N ILE A 49 9.65 -1.16 -5.03
CA ILE A 49 8.22 -1.35 -5.34
C ILE A 49 8.13 -2.52 -6.32
N HIS A 50 7.25 -3.47 -6.02
CA HIS A 50 6.90 -4.57 -6.89
C HIS A 50 5.40 -4.57 -7.14
N VAL A 51 5.01 -4.64 -8.40
CA VAL A 51 3.61 -4.76 -8.82
C VAL A 51 3.48 -6.00 -9.70
N HIS A 52 2.45 -6.78 -9.44
CA HIS A 52 2.12 -7.98 -10.17
C HIS A 52 0.65 -7.96 -10.60
N GLU A 53 0.43 -8.17 -11.89
CA GLU A 53 -0.89 -8.33 -12.50
C GLU A 53 -1.24 -9.82 -12.60
N PHE A 54 -2.49 -10.16 -12.28
CA PHE A 54 -3.03 -11.50 -12.40
C PHE A 54 -4.01 -11.59 -13.57
N GLU A 55 -4.10 -12.78 -14.16
CA GLU A 55 -5.08 -13.11 -15.20
C GLU A 55 -6.25 -13.90 -14.58
N PRO A 56 -7.52 -13.59 -14.90
CA PRO A 56 -7.99 -12.58 -15.86
C PRO A 56 -8.17 -11.16 -15.28
N TYR A 57 -7.94 -10.99 -13.97
CA TYR A 57 -8.02 -9.72 -13.25
C TYR A 57 -7.35 -9.87 -11.88
N GLY A 58 -6.93 -8.75 -11.32
CA GLY A 58 -6.33 -8.58 -10.00
C GLY A 58 -4.95 -7.96 -10.10
N VAL A 59 -4.63 -7.08 -9.15
CA VAL A 59 -3.29 -6.52 -8.99
C VAL A 59 -2.84 -6.65 -7.55
N SER A 60 -1.63 -7.16 -7.36
CA SER A 60 -0.92 -7.12 -6.08
C SER A 60 0.19 -6.09 -6.14
N GLY A 61 0.23 -5.22 -5.13
CA GLY A 61 1.28 -4.23 -4.94
C GLY A 61 2.04 -4.46 -3.64
N PHE A 62 3.36 -4.34 -3.67
CA PHE A 62 4.23 -4.41 -2.51
C PHE A 62 5.23 -3.24 -2.51
N LEU A 63 5.26 -2.50 -1.41
CA LEU A 63 6.21 -1.43 -1.15
C LEU A 63 7.12 -1.83 0.02
N MET A 64 8.42 -1.78 -0.22
CA MET A 64 9.46 -1.95 0.81
C MET A 64 10.10 -0.59 1.10
N THR A 65 10.08 -0.18 2.36
CA THR A 65 10.58 1.12 2.84
C THR A 65 11.83 1.01 3.70
#